data_AF-A0A9W9DKS5-F1
#
_entry.id   AF-A0A9W9DKS5-F1
#
_cell.length_a   1.000
_cell.length_b   1.000
_cell.length_c   1.000
_cell.angle_alpha   90.00
_cell.angle_beta   90.00
_cell.angle_gamma   90.00
#
_symmetry.space_group_name_H-M   'P 1'
#
loop_
_entity.id
_entity.type
_entity.pdbx_description
1 polymer ?
#
loop_
_entity_poly.entity_id
_entity_poly.type
_entity_poly.pdbx_seq_one_letter_code
_entity_poly.pdbx_strand_id
1 'polypeptide(L)'
;MNTTRKDISTAYIALYRREEEGSVPTSFHWALCYLPRDFNDDTTQGFYVYQVVDESGIWEQSRVDHNPIRVEHIQRFHIVIKLGDIFTDINTVSEFTASQPATQDDTPLLETHKKWSCALWIIRVLSDLQEAELFSNIPLYTEADKVKFYRRIYSIGALASGDPDSDYPIYYRGMVKMTQYK
;
A
#
# COMPACT_ATOMS: atom_id res chain seq x y z
N MET A 1 15.29 33.13 -5.39
CA MET A 1 14.32 32.08 -5.77
C MET A 1 14.27 31.10 -4.61
N ASN A 2 13.22 31.16 -3.80
CA ASN A 2 12.97 30.16 -2.76
C ASN A 2 12.63 28.86 -3.49
N THR A 3 13.50 27.86 -3.38
CA THR A 3 13.13 26.48 -3.67
C THR A 3 12.03 26.12 -2.70
N THR A 4 10.78 26.21 -3.15
CA THR A 4 9.62 25.63 -2.49
C THR A 4 10.01 24.20 -2.16
N ARG A 5 10.03 23.89 -0.86
CA ARG A 5 10.16 22.52 -0.37
C ARG A 5 9.18 21.70 -1.21
N LYS A 6 9.67 20.77 -2.04
CA LYS A 6 8.77 19.84 -2.74
C LYS A 6 7.94 19.22 -1.62
N ASP A 7 6.65 19.50 -1.62
CA ASP A 7 5.72 18.82 -0.75
C ASP A 7 5.84 17.34 -1.13
N ILE A 8 6.30 16.54 -0.18
CA ILE A 8 6.59 15.12 -0.36
C ILE A 8 5.52 14.38 0.42
N SER A 9 5.06 13.26 -0.12
CA SER A 9 4.20 12.34 0.60
C SER A 9 5.00 11.07 0.94
N THR A 10 4.51 10.26 1.86
CA THR A 10 5.07 8.92 2.11
C THR A 10 4.03 7.87 1.73
N ALA A 11 4.45 6.87 0.97
CA ALA A 11 3.62 5.74 0.58
C ALA A 11 3.75 4.57 1.55
N TYR A 12 2.62 3.92 1.79
CA TYR A 12 2.51 2.72 2.61
C TYR A 12 1.56 1.71 1.97
N ILE A 13 1.67 0.45 2.37
CA ILE A 13 0.64 -0.56 2.13
C ILE A 13 0.00 -0.94 3.46
N ALA A 14 -1.31 -0.76 3.58
CA ALA A 14 -2.09 -1.34 4.66
C ALA A 14 -2.56 -2.74 4.24
N LEU A 15 -2.33 -3.72 5.12
CA LEU A 15 -2.83 -5.08 4.97
C LEU A 15 -4.03 -5.29 5.88
N TYR A 16 -5.10 -5.85 5.32
CA TYR A 16 -6.27 -6.32 6.04
C TYR A 16 -6.38 -7.83 5.89
N ARG A 17 -6.68 -8.52 6.97
CA ARG A 17 -6.93 -9.97 6.95
C ARG A 17 -8.21 -10.24 6.17
N ARG A 18 -8.26 -11.34 5.41
CA ARG A 18 -9.53 -11.80 4.83
C ARG A 18 -10.26 -12.75 5.79
N GLU A 19 -9.51 -13.39 6.67
CA GLU A 19 -9.97 -14.32 7.68
C GLU A 19 -10.23 -13.61 9.02
N GLU A 20 -11.00 -14.27 9.89
CA GLU A 20 -11.27 -13.78 11.25
C GLU A 20 -10.02 -13.81 12.14
N GLU A 21 -10.10 -13.08 13.25
CA GLU A 21 -9.02 -13.01 14.24
C GLU A 21 -8.77 -14.39 14.90
N GLY A 22 -7.52 -14.68 15.25
CA GLY A 22 -7.12 -15.95 15.89
C GLY A 22 -6.70 -17.09 14.93
N SER A 23 -6.90 -16.95 13.63
CA SER A 23 -6.32 -17.86 12.61
C SER A 23 -4.99 -17.31 12.05
N VAL A 24 -4.16 -18.14 11.42
CA VAL A 24 -3.02 -17.65 10.64
C VAL A 24 -3.58 -17.13 9.31
N PRO A 25 -3.42 -15.83 8.96
CA PRO A 25 -3.93 -15.31 7.70
C PRO A 25 -3.27 -16.04 6.52
N THR A 26 -4.09 -16.52 5.60
CA THR A 26 -3.62 -17.17 4.36
C THR A 26 -3.66 -16.21 3.17
N SER A 27 -4.30 -15.05 3.35
CA SER A 27 -4.42 -14.03 2.34
C SER A 27 -4.67 -12.65 2.95
N PHE A 28 -4.29 -11.61 2.22
CA PHE A 28 -4.49 -10.23 2.64
C PHE A 28 -5.24 -9.47 1.55
N HIS A 29 -6.12 -8.56 1.96
CA HIS A 29 -6.53 -7.43 1.14
C HIS A 29 -5.51 -6.30 1.31
N TRP A 30 -5.11 -5.67 0.22
CA TRP A 30 -4.10 -4.61 0.24
C TRP A 30 -4.76 -3.28 -0.10
N ALA A 31 -4.40 -2.24 0.64
CA ALA A 31 -4.70 -0.86 0.26
C ALA A 31 -3.42 -0.03 0.22
N LEU A 32 -3.35 0.85 -0.77
CA LEU A 32 -2.30 1.85 -0.92
C LEU A 32 -2.67 3.07 -0.09
N CYS A 33 -1.74 3.49 0.76
CA CYS A 33 -1.96 4.55 1.73
C CYS A 33 -0.93 5.66 1.54
N TYR A 34 -1.35 6.91 1.72
CA TYR A 34 -0.45 8.06 1.71
C TYR A 34 -0.58 8.90 2.97
N LEU A 35 0.55 9.41 3.45
CA LEU A 35 0.62 10.48 4.45
C LEU A 35 1.40 11.67 3.89
N PRO A 36 0.90 12.90 4.05
CA PRO A 36 1.71 14.11 3.89
C PRO A 36 2.97 14.08 4.77
N ARG A 37 4.14 14.48 4.25
CA ARG A 37 5.42 14.43 5.00
C ARG A 37 5.48 15.40 6.17
N ASP A 38 4.72 16.49 6.12
CA ASP A 38 4.54 17.42 7.24
C ASP A 38 3.93 16.73 8.47
N PHE A 39 3.28 15.59 8.31
CA PHE A 39 2.83 14.76 9.43
C PHE A 39 3.97 13.93 10.06
N ASN A 40 5.14 13.84 9.43
CA ASN A 40 6.32 13.15 9.99
C ASN A 40 6.02 11.71 10.48
N ASP A 41 5.32 10.93 9.66
CA ASP A 41 4.79 9.60 10.01
C ASP A 41 3.80 9.60 11.22
N ASP A 42 3.20 10.75 11.58
CA ASP A 42 2.13 10.83 12.58
C ASP A 42 0.85 10.22 12.04
N THR A 43 0.64 8.95 12.38
CA THR A 43 -0.52 8.18 11.98
C THR A 43 -1.83 8.63 12.63
N THR A 44 -1.77 9.50 13.66
CA THR A 44 -2.99 10.00 14.32
C THR A 44 -3.81 10.91 13.41
N GLN A 45 -3.19 11.49 12.38
CA GLN A 45 -3.85 12.29 11.35
C GLN A 45 -4.66 11.42 10.37
N GLY A 46 -4.46 10.10 10.35
CA GLY A 46 -5.08 9.19 9.38
C GLY A 46 -4.41 9.20 8.01
N PHE A 47 -4.73 8.21 7.18
CA PHE A 47 -4.15 7.98 5.85
C PHE A 47 -5.15 8.31 4.75
N TYR A 48 -4.66 8.79 3.61
CA TYR A 48 -5.41 8.73 2.37
C TYR A 48 -5.34 7.31 1.82
N VAL A 49 -6.46 6.59 1.78
CA VAL A 49 -6.50 5.14 1.49
C VAL A 49 -7.18 4.87 0.16
N TYR A 50 -6.50 4.09 -0.68
CA TYR A 50 -6.93 3.67 -2.00
C TYR A 50 -6.85 2.15 -2.13
N GLN A 51 -7.92 1.53 -2.59
CA GLN A 51 -7.96 0.08 -2.81
C GLN A 51 -8.91 -0.24 -3.94
N VAL A 52 -8.80 -1.46 -4.46
CA VAL A 52 -9.80 -2.01 -5.38
C VAL A 52 -10.48 -3.21 -4.74
N VAL A 53 -11.81 -3.23 -4.81
CA VAL A 53 -12.65 -4.29 -4.24
C VAL A 53 -13.37 -5.04 -5.35
N ASP A 54 -13.61 -6.32 -5.12
CA ASP A 54 -14.36 -7.20 -6.03
C ASP A 54 -15.52 -7.82 -5.25
N GLU A 55 -16.56 -7.03 -4.99
CA GLU A 55 -17.71 -7.45 -4.18
C GLU A 55 -18.76 -8.22 -5.00
N SER A 56 -18.70 -8.15 -6.33
CA SER A 56 -19.73 -8.73 -7.22
C SER A 56 -19.20 -9.24 -8.57
N GLY A 57 -17.89 -9.48 -8.69
CA GLY A 57 -17.23 -9.71 -9.97
C GLY A 57 -16.89 -8.41 -10.71
N ILE A 58 -17.19 -7.26 -10.10
CA ILE A 58 -16.92 -5.92 -10.62
C ILE A 58 -15.84 -5.32 -9.73
N TRP A 59 -14.70 -5.00 -10.36
CA TRP A 59 -13.62 -4.31 -9.69
C TRP A 59 -13.94 -2.82 -9.61
N GLU A 60 -14.03 -2.29 -8.40
CA GLU A 60 -14.29 -0.88 -8.15
C GLU A 60 -13.15 -0.27 -7.35
N GLN A 61 -12.76 0.95 -7.71
CA GLN A 61 -11.82 1.72 -6.91
C GLN A 61 -12.59 2.34 -5.75
N SER A 62 -12.22 1.95 -4.54
CA SER A 62 -12.70 2.59 -3.33
C SER A 62 -11.64 3.57 -2.84
N ARG A 63 -12.01 4.86 -2.86
CA ARG A 63 -11.41 5.87 -1.99
C ARG A 63 -12.35 6.02 -0.80
N VAL A 64 -11.85 5.71 0.40
CA VAL A 64 -12.73 5.61 1.57
C VAL A 64 -13.26 7.00 1.99
N ASP A 65 -12.52 8.08 1.74
CA ASP A 65 -12.96 9.47 1.93
C ASP A 65 -12.03 10.46 1.17
N HIS A 66 -12.51 11.68 0.89
CA HIS A 66 -11.65 12.82 0.56
C HIS A 66 -10.73 13.20 1.74
N ASN A 67 -11.10 12.82 2.95
CA ASN A 67 -10.32 13.03 4.17
C ASN A 67 -9.42 11.83 4.51
N PRO A 68 -8.34 12.03 5.26
CA PRO A 68 -7.57 10.93 5.82
C PRO A 68 -8.39 10.11 6.83
N ILE A 69 -8.16 8.80 6.88
CA ILE A 69 -8.87 7.87 7.76
C ILE A 69 -7.93 7.08 8.67
N ARG A 70 -8.41 6.70 9.84
CA ARG A 70 -7.68 5.88 10.80
C ARG A 70 -7.79 4.40 10.44
N VAL A 71 -6.79 3.88 9.72
CA VAL A 71 -6.77 2.49 9.20
C VAL A 71 -6.90 1.43 10.29
N GLU A 72 -6.46 1.73 11.51
CA GLU A 72 -6.59 0.85 12.67
C GLU A 72 -8.05 0.68 13.14
N HIS A 73 -8.96 1.57 12.71
CA HIS A 73 -10.39 1.44 12.99
C HIS A 73 -11.13 0.65 11.91
N ILE A 74 -10.47 0.32 10.80
CA ILE A 74 -11.06 -0.50 9.74
C ILE A 74 -11.04 -1.96 10.17
N GLN A 75 -12.17 -2.65 9.98
CA GLN A 75 -12.31 -4.05 10.33
C GLN A 75 -11.20 -4.88 9.67
N ARG A 76 -10.64 -5.84 10.43
CA ARG A 76 -9.57 -6.76 9.99
C ARG A 76 -8.24 -6.08 9.65
N PHE A 77 -8.00 -4.84 10.05
CA PHE A 77 -6.68 -4.22 9.98
C PHE A 77 -5.59 -5.11 10.61
N HIS A 78 -4.43 -5.23 9.95
CA HIS A 78 -3.34 -6.11 10.39
C HIS A 78 -2.01 -5.39 10.62
N ILE A 79 -1.54 -4.65 9.62
CA ILE A 79 -0.25 -3.94 9.65
C ILE A 79 -0.19 -2.91 8.52
N VAL A 80 0.58 -1.83 8.73
CA VAL A 80 1.02 -0.91 7.68
C VAL A 80 2.51 -1.11 7.37
N ILE A 81 2.86 -1.13 6.09
CA ILE A 81 4.24 -1.30 5.61
C ILE A 81 4.67 -0.03 4.91
N LYS A 82 5.63 0.71 5.50
CA LYS A 82 6.19 1.93 4.91
C LYS A 82 7.05 1.58 3.70
N LEU A 83 6.70 2.12 2.54
CA LEU A 83 7.40 1.87 1.27
C LEU A 83 8.50 2.91 1.00
N GLY A 84 8.22 4.18 1.29
CA GLY A 84 9.14 5.26 0.98
C GLY A 84 8.47 6.58 0.65
N ASP A 85 9.29 7.56 0.28
CA ASP A 85 8.84 8.90 -0.09
C ASP A 85 8.33 8.92 -1.54
N ILE A 86 7.32 9.76 -1.78
CA ILE A 86 6.76 10.13 -3.07
C ILE A 86 7.14 11.59 -3.32
N PHE A 87 7.82 11.87 -4.43
CA PHE A 87 8.40 13.18 -4.74
C PHE A 87 7.37 14.18 -5.30
N THR A 88 6.14 14.12 -4.81
CA THR A 88 5.06 15.07 -5.11
C THR A 88 4.10 15.21 -3.92
N ASP A 89 3.28 16.25 -3.96
CA ASP A 89 2.33 16.58 -2.91
C ASP A 89 1.15 15.60 -2.86
N ILE A 90 0.42 15.65 -1.74
CA ILE A 90 -0.66 14.70 -1.49
C ILE A 90 -1.80 14.81 -2.49
N ASN A 91 -2.11 16.01 -3.00
CA ASN A 91 -3.18 16.18 -3.98
C ASN A 91 -2.77 15.57 -5.31
N THR A 92 -1.56 15.87 -5.78
CA THR A 92 -1.04 15.32 -7.03
C THR A 92 -0.99 13.79 -7.02
N VAL A 93 -0.44 13.16 -5.97
CA VAL A 93 -0.42 11.69 -5.89
C VAL A 93 -1.83 11.11 -5.70
N SER A 94 -2.71 11.81 -4.99
CA SER A 94 -4.11 11.40 -4.81
C SER A 94 -4.90 11.39 -6.11
N GLU A 95 -4.71 12.42 -6.95
CA GLU A 95 -5.32 12.53 -8.27
C GLU A 95 -4.76 11.47 -9.21
N PHE A 96 -3.43 11.29 -9.22
CA PHE A 96 -2.77 10.24 -10.00
C PHE A 96 -3.32 8.85 -9.65
N THR A 97 -3.42 8.52 -8.37
CA THR A 97 -3.92 7.21 -7.95
C THR A 97 -5.41 7.06 -8.22
N ALA A 98 -6.21 8.11 -8.05
CA ALA A 98 -7.64 8.11 -8.37
C ALA A 98 -7.93 7.96 -9.88
N SER A 99 -7.00 8.32 -10.76
CA SER A 99 -7.17 8.10 -12.20
C SER A 99 -6.86 6.66 -12.66
N GLN A 100 -6.34 5.82 -11.77
CA GLN A 100 -5.94 4.45 -12.11
C GLN A 100 -7.17 3.54 -12.21
N PRO A 101 -7.38 2.83 -13.34
CA PRO A 101 -8.57 2.00 -13.53
C PRO A 101 -8.64 0.87 -12.49
N ALA A 102 -9.83 0.53 -11.99
CA ALA A 102 -9.93 -0.55 -11.00
C ALA A 102 -9.67 -1.94 -11.61
N THR A 103 -10.02 -2.09 -12.89
CA THR A 103 -9.91 -3.32 -13.67
C THR A 103 -8.49 -3.62 -14.12
N GLN A 104 -8.28 -4.86 -14.57
CA GLN A 104 -7.01 -5.32 -15.12
C GLN A 104 -6.64 -4.56 -16.40
N ASP A 105 -7.62 -4.37 -17.29
CA ASP A 105 -7.43 -3.88 -18.65
C ASP A 105 -6.29 -4.65 -19.35
N ASP A 106 -5.35 -3.95 -19.98
CA ASP A 106 -4.21 -4.57 -20.67
C ASP A 106 -3.03 -4.90 -19.74
N THR A 107 -3.20 -4.75 -18.41
CA THR A 107 -2.13 -5.01 -17.45
C THR A 107 -1.83 -6.52 -17.40
N PRO A 108 -0.58 -6.94 -17.65
CA PRO A 108 -0.20 -8.35 -17.53
C PRO A 108 -0.34 -8.84 -16.08
N LEU A 109 -0.83 -10.07 -15.92
CA LEU A 109 -0.76 -10.76 -14.64
C LEU A 109 0.69 -11.17 -14.36
N LEU A 110 1.11 -11.06 -13.10
CA LEU A 110 2.36 -11.68 -12.67
C LEU A 110 2.22 -13.20 -12.73
N GLU A 111 3.30 -13.91 -13.03
CA GLU A 111 3.35 -15.39 -13.04
C GLU A 111 2.74 -16.03 -11.76
N THR A 112 2.84 -15.35 -10.61
CA THR A 112 2.28 -15.81 -9.33
C THR A 112 0.76 -15.74 -9.23
N HIS A 113 0.07 -15.15 -10.20
CA HIS A 113 -1.36 -14.84 -10.16
C HIS A 113 -2.11 -15.40 -11.37
N LYS A 114 -3.28 -15.99 -11.09
CA LYS A 114 -4.21 -16.48 -12.13
C LYS A 114 -5.35 -15.51 -12.44
N LYS A 115 -5.51 -14.46 -11.62
CA LYS A 115 -6.61 -13.49 -11.69
C LYS A 115 -6.12 -12.12 -11.22
N TRP A 116 -6.81 -11.07 -11.66
CA TRP A 116 -6.62 -9.71 -11.15
C TRP A 116 -6.86 -9.64 -9.63
N SER A 117 -6.13 -8.76 -8.94
CA SER A 117 -6.21 -8.62 -7.49
C SER A 117 -5.85 -7.21 -7.03
N CYS A 118 -6.28 -6.83 -5.82
CA CYS A 118 -5.86 -5.59 -5.16
C CYS A 118 -4.34 -5.43 -5.07
N ALA A 119 -3.60 -6.53 -4.85
CA ALA A 119 -2.14 -6.49 -4.83
C ALA A 119 -1.55 -6.16 -6.21
N LEU A 120 -2.11 -6.75 -7.29
CA LEU A 120 -1.68 -6.47 -8.66
C LEU A 120 -2.00 -5.02 -9.06
N TRP A 121 -3.16 -4.52 -8.67
CA TRP A 121 -3.52 -3.11 -8.88
C TRP A 121 -2.52 -2.17 -8.22
N ILE A 122 -2.18 -2.40 -6.94
CA ILE A 122 -1.17 -1.58 -6.24
C ILE A 122 0.20 -1.66 -6.92
N ILE A 123 0.63 -2.86 -7.33
CA ILE A 123 1.90 -3.04 -8.03
C ILE A 123 1.93 -2.23 -9.33
N ARG A 124 0.82 -2.21 -10.09
CA ARG A 124 0.70 -1.36 -11.27
C ARG A 124 0.83 0.12 -10.91
N VAL A 125 0.04 0.61 -9.94
CA VAL A 125 0.10 2.03 -9.53
C VAL A 125 1.52 2.43 -9.10
N LEU A 126 2.21 1.59 -8.34
CA LEU A 126 3.58 1.86 -7.91
C LEU A 126 4.59 1.81 -9.06
N SER A 127 4.42 0.91 -10.03
CA SER A 127 5.20 0.90 -11.27
C SER A 127 5.00 2.20 -12.06
N ASP A 128 3.76 2.65 -12.23
CA ASP A 128 3.46 3.85 -13.01
C ASP A 128 3.98 5.13 -12.29
N LEU A 129 3.91 5.17 -10.96
CA LEU A 129 4.55 6.23 -10.16
C LEU A 129 6.08 6.24 -10.32
N GLN A 130 6.70 5.07 -10.47
CA GLN A 130 8.13 4.95 -10.70
C GLN A 130 8.52 5.39 -12.11
N GLU A 131 7.72 5.03 -13.13
CA GLU A 131 7.90 5.51 -14.51
C GLU A 131 7.72 7.02 -14.62
N ALA A 132 6.84 7.62 -13.82
CA ALA A 132 6.67 9.07 -13.70
C ALA A 132 7.76 9.77 -12.86
N GLU A 133 8.79 9.04 -12.39
CA GLU A 133 9.85 9.53 -11.51
C GLU A 133 9.35 10.13 -10.17
N LEU A 134 8.13 9.76 -9.75
CA LEU A 134 7.52 10.21 -8.50
C LEU A 134 7.86 9.28 -7.33
N PHE A 135 8.32 8.06 -7.59
CA PHE A 135 8.67 7.06 -6.59
C PHE A 135 9.92 6.30 -7.03
N SER A 136 10.92 6.14 -6.18
CA SER A 136 12.16 5.43 -6.56
C SER A 136 12.70 4.50 -5.47
N ASN A 137 11.94 4.29 -4.40
CA ASN A 137 12.43 3.57 -3.23
C ASN A 137 12.46 2.05 -3.42
N ILE A 138 11.62 1.52 -4.30
CA ILE A 138 11.46 0.09 -4.51
C ILE A 138 11.53 -0.19 -6.02
N PRO A 139 12.49 -1.00 -6.48
CA PRO A 139 12.60 -1.30 -7.91
C PRO A 139 11.42 -2.16 -8.36
N LEU A 140 10.65 -1.67 -9.33
CA LEU A 140 9.52 -2.38 -9.96
C LEU A 140 9.63 -2.43 -11.49
N TYR A 141 10.86 -2.35 -12.03
CA TYR A 141 11.14 -2.24 -13.47
C TYR A 141 10.86 -3.53 -14.24
N THR A 142 11.08 -4.68 -13.62
CA THR A 142 10.93 -5.98 -14.27
C THR A 142 9.82 -6.81 -13.61
N GLU A 143 9.29 -7.79 -14.34
CA GLU A 143 8.34 -8.75 -13.77
C GLU A 143 8.94 -9.48 -12.55
N ALA A 144 10.22 -9.87 -12.62
CA ALA A 144 10.93 -10.52 -11.53
C ALA A 144 10.97 -9.63 -10.27
N ASP A 145 11.14 -8.32 -10.42
CA ASP A 145 11.11 -7.38 -9.30
C ASP A 145 9.71 -7.27 -8.69
N LYS A 146 8.68 -7.18 -9.54
CA LYS A 146 7.27 -7.16 -9.11
C LYS A 146 6.89 -8.42 -8.33
N VAL A 147 7.36 -9.59 -8.78
CA VAL A 147 7.17 -10.87 -8.07
C VAL A 147 7.89 -10.89 -6.71
N LYS A 148 9.14 -10.41 -6.66
CA LYS A 148 9.89 -10.31 -5.39
C LYS A 148 9.20 -9.36 -4.41
N PHE A 149 8.78 -8.19 -4.88
CA PHE A 149 8.02 -7.22 -4.09
C PHE A 149 6.74 -7.84 -3.53
N TYR A 150 5.94 -8.51 -4.38
CA TYR A 150 4.72 -9.19 -3.95
C TYR A 150 4.98 -10.19 -2.82
N ARG A 151 5.95 -11.09 -3.02
CA ARG A 151 6.32 -12.11 -2.04
C ARG A 151 6.80 -11.49 -0.74
N ARG A 152 7.58 -10.41 -0.80
CA ARG A 152 8.10 -9.70 0.38
C ARG A 152 6.99 -9.10 1.22
N ILE A 153 6.05 -8.36 0.61
CA ILE A 153 4.89 -7.79 1.31
C ILE A 153 4.03 -8.89 1.93
N TYR A 154 3.77 -9.97 1.18
CA TYR A 154 3.03 -11.12 1.71
C TYR A 154 3.73 -11.76 2.92
N SER A 155 5.05 -12.00 2.83
CA SER A 155 5.84 -12.54 3.94
C SER A 155 5.80 -11.63 5.17
N ILE A 156 5.90 -10.31 4.99
CA ILE A 156 5.76 -9.35 6.11
C ILE A 156 4.39 -9.52 6.79
N GLY A 157 3.31 -9.57 6.01
CA GLY A 157 1.96 -9.80 6.54
C GLY A 157 1.86 -11.11 7.31
N ALA A 158 2.39 -12.21 6.76
CA ALA A 158 2.38 -13.52 7.39
C ALA A 158 3.14 -13.51 8.73
N LEU A 159 4.38 -13.00 8.75
CA LEU A 159 5.23 -12.92 9.95
C LEU A 159 4.63 -12.04 11.04
N ALA A 160 4.00 -10.93 10.64
CA ALA A 160 3.28 -10.05 11.55
C ALA A 160 2.10 -10.73 12.27
N SER A 161 1.75 -11.97 11.91
CA SER A 161 0.70 -12.77 12.56
C SER A 161 1.19 -13.61 13.75
N GLY A 162 2.46 -13.49 14.14
CA GLY A 162 2.98 -14.11 15.36
C GLY A 162 4.25 -14.94 15.20
N ASP A 163 5.09 -14.65 14.19
CA ASP A 163 6.42 -15.24 14.13
C ASP A 163 7.39 -14.41 15.00
N PRO A 164 7.84 -14.94 16.16
CA PRO A 164 8.79 -14.24 17.03
C PRO A 164 10.19 -14.11 16.41
N ASP A 165 10.51 -14.89 15.36
CA ASP A 165 11.82 -14.93 14.69
C ASP A 165 11.84 -14.06 13.42
N SER A 166 10.87 -13.16 13.24
CA SER A 166 10.82 -12.26 12.09
C SER A 166 11.96 -11.23 12.09
N ASP A 167 12.77 -11.22 11.02
CA ASP A 167 13.79 -10.20 10.77
C ASP A 167 13.23 -8.78 10.51
N TYR A 168 11.90 -8.63 10.47
CA TYR A 168 11.25 -7.33 10.31
C TYR A 168 10.90 -6.74 11.66
N PRO A 169 11.55 -5.64 12.08
CA PRO A 169 11.15 -4.97 13.31
C PRO A 169 9.74 -4.43 13.13
N ILE A 170 8.80 -5.03 13.85
CA ILE A 170 7.43 -4.52 13.98
C ILE A 170 7.42 -3.55 15.14
N TYR A 171 6.93 -2.34 14.90
CA TYR A 171 6.81 -1.29 15.90
C TYR A 171 5.43 -0.66 15.83
N TYR A 172 5.11 0.17 16.82
CA TYR A 172 3.84 0.90 16.86
C TYR A 172 4.09 2.41 16.71
N ARG A 173 3.22 3.07 15.94
CA ARG A 173 3.07 4.53 15.89
C ARG A 173 1.63 4.84 16.26
N GLY A 174 1.43 5.42 17.44
CA GLY A 174 0.11 5.48 18.07
C GLY A 174 -0.45 4.05 18.24
N MET A 175 -1.64 3.82 17.70
CA MET A 175 -2.30 2.50 17.69
C MET A 175 -1.98 1.67 16.43
N VAL A 176 -1.22 2.22 15.49
CA VAL A 176 -0.94 1.57 14.20
C VAL A 176 0.28 0.67 14.34
N LYS A 177 0.08 -0.62 14.07
CA LYS A 177 1.14 -1.61 13.92
C LYS A 177 1.83 -1.42 12.57
N MET A 178 3.15 -1.26 12.58
CA MET A 178 3.93 -0.85 11.42
C MET A 178 5.24 -1.61 11.25
N THR A 179 5.72 -1.65 10.01
CA THR A 179 7.12 -1.96 9.71
C THR A 179 7.58 -1.16 8.48
N GLN A 180 8.86 -1.26 8.15
CA GLN A 180 9.44 -0.62 6.97
C GLN A 180 9.87 -1.67 5.94
N TYR A 181 9.56 -1.41 4.68
CA TYR A 181 10.06 -2.21 3.57
C TYR A 181 11.58 -2.08 3.49
N LYS A 182 12.28 -3.22 3.49
CA LYS A 182 13.73 -3.35 3.34
C LYS A 182 14.03 -4.28 2.18
#